data_AF-A0A170SZ34-F1
#
_entry.id   AF-A0A170SZ34-F1
#
_cell.length_a   1.000
_cell.length_b   1.000
_cell.length_c   1.000
_cell.angle_alpha   90.00
_cell.angle_beta   90.00
_cell.angle_gamma   90.00
#
_symmetry.space_group_name_H-M   'P 1'
#
loop_
_entity.id
_entity.type
_entity.pdbx_description
1 polymer ?
#
loop_
_entity_poly.entity_id
_entity_poly.type
_entity_poly.pdbx_seq_one_letter_code
_entity_poly.pdbx_strand_id
1 'polypeptide(L)'
;MLLRFILIIFSLYISPAYATDEFHPASPHNINWKFSGIFGSFDKPSIQRGYQVYKEVCSSCHSMKRLAFRNLRDVGFSEDEVKTIARSYNVIDGPNESGEMFERPGIPSDYFVSPFPNKEA
;
A
#
# COMPACT_ATOMS: atom_id res chain seq x y z
N MET A 1 7.62 -67.96 -16.90
CA MET A 1 6.40 -67.38 -16.29
C MET A 1 6.70 -66.46 -15.10
N LEU A 2 7.52 -66.88 -14.13
CA LEU A 2 7.93 -66.03 -12.99
C LEU A 2 8.57 -64.68 -13.38
N LEU A 3 9.46 -64.68 -14.38
CA LEU A 3 10.19 -63.46 -14.79
C LEU A 3 9.26 -62.37 -15.37
N ARG A 4 8.16 -62.78 -16.02
CA ARG A 4 7.13 -61.86 -16.53
C ARG A 4 6.24 -61.29 -15.42
N PHE A 5 5.98 -62.05 -14.37
CA PHE A 5 5.23 -61.57 -13.20
C PHE A 5 6.04 -60.57 -12.36
N ILE A 6 7.35 -60.78 -12.23
CA ILE A 6 8.26 -59.86 -11.52
C ILE A 6 8.35 -58.51 -12.25
N LEU A 7 8.43 -58.51 -13.57
CA LEU A 7 8.49 -57.28 -14.39
C LEU A 7 7.19 -56.44 -14.31
N ILE A 8 6.03 -57.09 -14.22
CA ILE A 8 4.74 -56.40 -14.11
C ILE A 8 4.54 -55.80 -12.70
N ILE A 9 5.01 -56.48 -11.66
CA ILE A 9 4.95 -55.94 -10.29
C ILE A 9 5.90 -54.74 -10.14
N PHE A 10 7.09 -54.77 -10.77
CA PHE A 10 8.05 -53.67 -10.70
C PHE A 10 7.55 -52.39 -11.38
N SER A 11 6.71 -52.48 -12.42
CA SER A 11 6.16 -51.29 -13.09
C SER A 11 5.02 -50.61 -12.32
N LEU A 12 4.37 -51.30 -11.37
CA LEU A 12 3.30 -50.72 -10.55
C LEU A 12 3.81 -49.86 -9.37
N TYR A 13 5.10 -49.90 -9.04
CA TYR A 13 5.68 -49.16 -7.92
C TYR A 13 6.36 -47.84 -8.30
N ILE A 14 6.43 -47.51 -9.60
CA ILE A 14 7.04 -46.25 -10.06
C ILE A 14 5.93 -45.21 -10.25
N SER A 15 5.43 -44.68 -9.14
CA SER A 15 4.67 -43.42 -9.19
C SER A 15 5.66 -42.28 -9.43
N PRO A 16 5.49 -41.45 -10.48
CA PRO A 16 6.26 -40.23 -10.60
C PRO A 16 5.86 -39.28 -9.46
N ALA A 17 6.77 -39.04 -8.52
CA ALA A 17 6.63 -37.95 -7.56
C ALA A 17 6.81 -36.65 -8.34
N TYR A 18 5.71 -36.02 -8.75
CA TYR A 18 5.72 -34.64 -9.21
C TYR A 18 5.97 -33.76 -7.98
N ALA A 19 7.24 -33.45 -7.71
CA ALA A 19 7.56 -32.38 -6.78
C ALA A 19 7.13 -31.07 -7.45
N THR A 20 6.04 -30.46 -6.98
CA THR A 20 5.78 -29.06 -7.24
C THR A 20 6.81 -28.28 -6.43
N ASP A 21 7.63 -27.44 -7.07
CA ASP A 21 8.48 -26.50 -6.33
C ASP A 21 7.56 -25.61 -5.48
N GLU A 22 7.55 -25.87 -4.17
CA GLU A 22 6.86 -25.00 -3.23
C GLU A 22 7.58 -23.64 -3.25
N PHE A 23 6.84 -22.58 -3.55
CA PHE A 23 7.38 -21.23 -3.50
C PHE A 23 7.73 -20.89 -2.05
N HIS A 24 9.03 -20.89 -1.76
CA HIS A 24 9.58 -20.40 -0.52
C HIS A 24 9.99 -18.94 -0.72
N PRO A 25 9.21 -17.95 -0.24
CA PRO A 25 9.61 -16.56 -0.35
C PRO A 25 10.95 -16.36 0.37
N ALA A 26 11.87 -15.67 -0.30
CA ALA A 26 13.09 -15.24 0.36
C ALA A 26 12.73 -14.41 1.60
N SER A 27 13.43 -14.67 2.70
CA SER A 27 13.27 -13.85 3.89
C SER A 27 13.68 -12.41 3.57
N PRO A 28 12.91 -11.39 4.02
CA PRO A 28 13.28 -10.01 3.79
C PRO A 28 14.62 -9.71 4.47
N HIS A 29 15.42 -8.86 3.82
CA HIS A 29 16.67 -8.38 4.41
C HIS A 29 16.39 -7.54 5.66
N ASN A 30 17.20 -7.74 6.70
CA ASN A 30 17.12 -6.92 7.90
C ASN A 30 17.82 -5.57 7.66
N ILE A 31 17.03 -4.49 7.63
CA ILE A 31 17.52 -3.12 7.49
C ILE A 31 17.56 -2.47 8.87
N ASN A 32 18.71 -1.88 9.21
CA ASN A 32 18.85 -1.12 10.45
C ASN A 32 18.21 0.28 10.32
N TRP A 33 16.93 0.38 10.65
CA TRP A 33 16.19 1.64 10.63
C TRP A 33 16.50 2.54 11.84
N LYS A 34 16.47 3.86 11.67
CA LYS A 34 16.63 4.84 12.76
C LYS A 34 15.58 4.73 13.87
N PHE A 35 14.38 4.24 13.54
CA PHE A 35 13.29 4.04 14.49
C PHE A 35 13.33 2.66 15.17
N SER A 36 14.35 1.85 14.93
CA SER A 36 14.49 0.54 15.55
C SER A 36 14.83 0.66 17.04
N GLY A 37 14.28 -0.25 17.86
CA GLY A 37 14.55 -0.34 19.30
C GLY A 37 13.68 0.59 20.16
N ILE A 38 13.76 0.43 21.48
CA ILE A 38 12.88 1.12 22.45
C ILE A 38 13.10 2.63 22.54
N PHE A 39 14.23 3.12 22.05
CA PHE A 39 14.58 4.55 21.99
C PHE A 39 14.64 5.09 20.56
N GLY A 40 14.18 4.30 19.58
CA GLY A 40 14.14 4.72 18.19
C GLY A 40 13.20 5.91 17.97
N SER A 41 13.50 6.72 16.95
CA SER A 41 12.63 7.83 16.54
C SER A 41 12.50 7.90 15.02
N PHE A 42 11.38 8.47 14.58
CA PHE A 42 11.17 8.72 13.16
C PHE A 42 11.95 9.94 12.68
N ASP A 43 12.62 9.78 11.54
CA ASP A 43 13.28 10.87 10.82
C ASP A 43 12.24 11.68 10.03
N LYS A 44 11.78 12.81 10.60
CA LYS A 44 10.77 13.68 10.00
C LYS A 44 11.14 14.13 8.58
N PRO A 45 12.37 14.64 8.30
CA PRO A 45 12.80 14.89 6.92
C PRO A 45 12.66 13.69 5.98
N SER A 46 12.95 12.48 6.46
CA SER A 46 12.72 11.26 5.66
C SER A 46 11.24 11.02 5.38
N ILE A 47 10.34 11.29 6.33
CA ILE A 47 8.89 11.16 6.12
C ILE A 47 8.40 12.20 5.10
N GLN A 48 8.88 13.44 5.16
CA GLN A 48 8.53 14.49 4.20
C GLN A 48 8.92 14.10 2.76
N ARG A 49 10.13 13.55 2.56
CA ARG A 49 10.53 12.98 1.27
C ARG A 49 9.68 11.76 0.88
N GLY A 50 9.34 10.91 1.85
CA GLY A 50 8.44 9.77 1.64
C GLY A 50 7.03 10.20 1.19
N TYR A 51 6.52 11.30 1.72
CA TYR A 51 5.25 11.90 1.27
C TYR A 51 5.34 12.34 -0.20
N GLN A 52 6.45 12.96 -0.61
CA GLN A 52 6.67 13.31 -2.02
C GLN A 52 6.64 12.07 -2.92
N VAL A 53 7.32 10.99 -2.53
CA VAL A 53 7.27 9.70 -3.26
C VAL A 53 5.84 9.17 -3.34
N TYR A 54 5.09 9.19 -2.23
CA TYR A 54 3.68 8.78 -2.24
C TYR A 54 2.87 9.61 -3.23
N LYS A 55 2.99 10.93 -3.18
CA LYS A 55 2.25 11.87 -4.04
C LYS A 55 2.59 11.70 -5.53
N GLU A 56 3.85 11.47 -5.86
CA GLU A 56 4.31 11.48 -7.25
C GLU A 56 4.23 10.09 -7.91
N VAL A 57 4.30 9.01 -7.13
CA VAL A 57 4.41 7.64 -7.65
C VAL A 57 3.24 6.76 -7.23
N CYS A 58 2.79 6.85 -5.97
CA CYS A 58 1.88 5.85 -5.40
C CYS A 58 0.42 6.28 -5.44
N SER A 59 0.11 7.57 -5.29
CA SER A 59 -1.26 8.06 -5.06
C SER A 59 -2.19 7.88 -6.25
N SER A 60 -1.65 7.60 -7.44
CA SER A 60 -2.42 7.23 -8.63
C SER A 60 -3.06 5.84 -8.53
N CYS A 61 -2.52 4.94 -7.70
CA CYS A 61 -3.00 3.56 -7.55
C CYS A 61 -3.35 3.18 -6.11
N HIS A 62 -2.69 3.80 -5.11
CA HIS A 62 -2.86 3.45 -3.70
C HIS A 62 -3.54 4.57 -2.90
N SER A 63 -4.69 4.24 -2.32
CA SER A 63 -5.40 5.13 -1.39
C SER A 63 -4.68 5.27 -0.05
N MET A 64 -4.84 6.42 0.60
CA MET A 64 -4.43 6.67 1.98
C MET A 64 -5.60 7.19 2.83
N LYS A 65 -6.75 6.53 2.71
CA LYS A 65 -8.06 6.98 3.24
C LYS A 65 -8.18 7.16 4.75
N ARG A 66 -7.16 6.79 5.54
CA ARG A 66 -7.15 6.92 7.01
C ARG A 66 -6.27 8.07 7.51
N LEU A 67 -5.57 8.77 6.62
CA LEU A 67 -4.79 9.94 6.96
C LEU A 67 -5.45 11.19 6.40
N ALA A 68 -5.58 12.22 7.24
CA ALA A 68 -6.04 13.54 6.86
C ALA A 68 -4.85 14.46 6.58
N PHE A 69 -5.04 15.47 5.74
CA PHE A 69 -3.96 16.41 5.40
C PHE A 69 -3.36 17.07 6.66
N ARG A 70 -4.17 17.34 7.69
CA ARG A 70 -3.73 17.85 9.00
C ARG A 70 -2.69 16.97 9.70
N ASN A 71 -2.64 15.66 9.43
CA ASN A 71 -1.66 14.76 10.02
C ASN A 71 -0.23 15.03 9.50
N LEU A 72 -0.08 15.74 8.38
CA LEU A 72 1.23 16.17 7.90
C LEU A 72 1.94 17.12 8.88
N ARG A 73 1.21 17.82 9.75
CA ARG A 73 1.81 18.64 10.82
C ARG A 73 2.61 17.80 11.81
N ASP A 74 2.16 16.58 12.09
CA ASP A 74 2.80 15.66 13.05
C ASP A 74 4.21 15.26 12.57
N VAL A 75 4.42 15.29 11.25
CA VAL A 75 5.67 14.89 10.58
C VAL A 75 6.49 16.08 10.07
N GLY A 76 6.14 17.30 10.50
CA GLY A 76 7.00 18.49 10.34
C GLY A 76 6.62 19.46 9.24
N PHE A 77 5.49 19.28 8.55
CA PHE A 77 4.96 20.32 7.65
C PHE A 77 4.35 21.48 8.46
N SER A 78 4.57 22.71 7.99
CA SER A 78 3.92 23.90 8.53
C SER A 78 2.42 23.95 8.18
N GLU A 79 1.66 24.78 8.88
CA GLU A 79 0.22 24.92 8.61
C GLU A 79 -0.07 25.42 7.20
N ASP A 80 0.76 26.33 6.69
CA ASP A 80 0.57 26.91 5.36
C ASP A 80 0.98 25.93 4.25
N GLU A 81 2.01 25.12 4.47
CA GLU A 81 2.31 23.99 3.58
C GLU A 81 1.15 22.99 3.54
N VAL A 82 0.58 22.63 4.70
CA VAL A 82 -0.56 21.71 4.75
C VAL A 82 -1.78 22.26 4.04
N LYS A 83 -2.12 23.55 4.23
CA LYS A 83 -3.20 24.21 3.49
C LYS A 83 -2.94 24.21 1.98
N THR A 84 -1.70 24.47 1.58
CA THR A 84 -1.29 24.49 0.16
C THR A 84 -1.40 23.10 -0.45
N ILE A 85 -0.94 22.08 0.26
CA ILE A 85 -1.06 20.68 -0.14
C ILE A 85 -2.53 20.30 -0.28
N ALA A 86 -3.36 20.54 0.74
CA ALA A 86 -4.77 20.17 0.71
C ALA A 86 -5.51 20.84 -0.46
N ARG A 87 -5.25 22.13 -0.70
CA ARG A 87 -5.85 22.89 -1.81
C ARG A 87 -5.46 22.39 -3.20
N SER A 88 -4.38 21.62 -3.33
CA SER A 88 -3.97 21.01 -4.60
C SER A 88 -4.81 19.79 -5.00
N TYR A 89 -5.71 19.33 -4.12
CA TYR A 89 -6.64 18.24 -4.40
C TYR A 89 -8.06 18.77 -4.57
N ASN A 90 -8.80 18.20 -5.52
CA ASN A 90 -10.25 18.38 -5.63
C ASN A 90 -10.95 17.34 -4.75
N VAL A 91 -11.89 17.79 -3.93
CA VAL A 91 -12.69 16.97 -3.01
C VAL A 91 -14.15 17.18 -3.33
N ILE A 92 -14.90 16.08 -3.46
CA ILE A 92 -16.36 16.11 -3.63
C ILE A 92 -17.00 16.43 -2.28
N ASP A 93 -17.90 17.39 -2.26
CA ASP A 93 -18.67 17.83 -1.10
C ASP A 93 -20.14 18.11 -1.49
N GLY A 94 -20.98 18.39 -0.50
CA GLY A 94 -22.39 18.72 -0.68
C GLY A 94 -23.33 17.82 0.13
N PRO A 95 -24.65 17.88 -0.16
CA PRO A 95 -25.27 18.66 -1.24
C PRO A 95 -25.29 20.17 -1.01
N ASN A 96 -25.37 20.96 -2.08
CA ASN A 96 -25.62 22.40 -2.05
C ASN A 96 -27.13 22.72 -1.86
N GLU A 97 -27.50 24.01 -1.92
CA GLU A 97 -28.90 24.45 -1.75
C GLU A 97 -29.86 23.90 -2.82
N SER A 98 -29.35 23.54 -4.00
CA SER A 98 -30.11 22.89 -5.08
C SER A 98 -30.18 21.37 -4.94
N GLY A 99 -29.53 20.78 -3.93
CA GLY A 99 -29.46 19.33 -3.73
C GLY A 99 -28.34 18.64 -4.52
N GLU A 100 -27.40 19.40 -5.11
CA GLU A 100 -26.36 18.88 -6.00
C GLU A 100 -25.01 18.72 -5.27
N MET A 101 -24.27 17.66 -5.58
CA MET A 101 -22.88 17.51 -5.14
C MET A 101 -21.95 18.38 -5.98
N PHE A 102 -20.87 18.89 -5.40
CA PHE A 102 -19.91 19.77 -6.09
C PHE A 102 -18.46 19.45 -5.70
N GLU A 103 -17.51 19.88 -6.52
CA GLU A 103 -16.08 19.81 -6.19
C GLU A 103 -15.61 21.11 -5.54
N ARG A 104 -14.73 20.99 -4.55
CA ARG A 104 -14.01 22.11 -3.96
C ARG A 104 -12.54 21.80 -3.74
N PRO A 105 -11.68 22.82 -3.61
CA PRO A 105 -10.33 22.61 -3.09
C PRO A 105 -10.36 21.96 -1.71
N GLY A 106 -9.42 21.04 -1.47
CA GLY A 106 -9.28 20.37 -0.18
C GLY A 106 -8.91 21.33 0.95
N ILE A 107 -9.32 20.96 2.16
CA ILE A 107 -9.00 21.63 3.42
C ILE A 107 -8.24 20.68 4.35
N PRO A 108 -7.51 21.18 5.37
CA PRO A 108 -6.69 20.32 6.24
C PRO A 108 -7.44 19.17 6.94
N SER A 109 -8.76 19.29 7.16
CA SER A 109 -9.56 18.24 7.77
C SER A 109 -9.91 17.09 6.84
N ASP A 110 -9.81 17.27 5.52
CA ASP A 110 -10.12 16.23 4.54
C ASP A 110 -9.08 15.09 4.61
N TYR A 111 -9.53 13.89 4.27
CA TYR A 111 -8.69 12.72 4.05
C TYR A 111 -8.01 12.79 2.67
N PHE A 112 -6.88 12.09 2.51
CA PHE A 112 -6.27 11.92 1.19
C PHE A 112 -7.26 11.27 0.22
N VAL A 113 -7.40 11.88 -0.96
CA VAL A 113 -8.33 11.46 -2.01
C VAL A 113 -7.95 10.08 -2.53
N SER A 114 -8.93 9.19 -2.63
CA SER A 114 -8.69 7.85 -3.17
C SER A 114 -8.59 7.91 -4.69
N PRO A 115 -7.66 7.15 -5.31
CA PRO A 115 -7.52 7.13 -6.78
C PRO A 115 -8.73 6.52 -7.49
N PHE A 116 -9.46 5.65 -6.79
CA PHE A 116 -10.61 4.93 -7.32
C PHE A 116 -11.83 5.12 -6.42
N PRO A 117 -13.04 5.14 -6.99
CA PRO A 117 -14.29 5.31 -6.24
C PRO A 117 -14.68 4.06 -5.44
N ASN A 118 -14.26 2.88 -5.89
CA ASN A 118 -14.54 1.58 -5.29
C ASN A 118 -13.44 0.57 -5.67
N LYS A 119 -13.62 -0.70 -5.29
CA LYS A 119 -12.61 -1.75 -5.48
C LYS A 119 -12.64 -2.32 -6.90
N GLU A 120 -13.81 -2.26 -7.54
CA GLU A 120 -14.11 -2.88 -8.84
C GLU A 120 -13.67 -2.01 -10.04
N ALA A 121 -13.39 -0.73 -9.78
CA ALA A 121 -12.93 0.26 -10.76
C ALA A 121 -11.50 0.01 -11.28
#